data_AF-A0A3A6JH26-F1
#
_entry.id   AF-A0A3A6JH26-F1
#
_cell.length_a   1.000
_cell.length_b   1.000
_cell.length_c   1.000
_cell.angle_alpha   90.00
_cell.angle_beta   90.00
_cell.angle_gamma   90.00
#
_symmetry.space_group_name_H-M   'P 1'
#
loop_
_entity.id
_entity.type
_entity.pdbx_description
1 polymer ?
#
loop_
_entity_poly.entity_id
_entity_poly.type
_entity_poly.pdbx_seq_one_letter_code
_entity_poly.pdbx_strand_id
1 'polypeptide(L)'
;MKKMKRLVAVLLVGIMALAMLTACGVTPSAPSMRDTALERDVAKWTVEWGKNQNPTLTVDSELTEISNKCLPTAVKAVDARLTSPIDPNAYNDAVKKREMFFAEAKKGKKAALVPVDFPSGTEVTKDTLAHAYAALKMDVQSNLEQAGVKNPTKFGVTVTKQKEYTLVLFVVSE
;
A
#
# COMPACT_ATOMS: atom_id res chain seq x y z
N MET A 1 -26.48 -8.53 2.54
CA MET A 1 -25.84 -9.66 1.80
C MET A 1 -26.07 -9.68 0.27
N LYS A 2 -27.07 -8.97 -0.30
CA LYS A 2 -27.39 -9.08 -1.74
C LYS A 2 -26.52 -8.25 -2.70
N LYS A 3 -25.79 -7.25 -2.20
CA LYS A 3 -24.97 -6.32 -3.03
C LYS A 3 -23.49 -6.70 -3.16
N MET A 4 -22.93 -7.48 -2.23
CA MET A 4 -21.52 -7.92 -2.27
C MET A 4 -21.25 -8.96 -3.36
N LYS A 5 -22.24 -9.77 -3.74
CA LYS A 5 -22.11 -10.76 -4.82
C LYS A 5 -21.95 -10.13 -6.22
N ARG A 6 -22.33 -8.86 -6.39
CA ARG A 6 -22.23 -8.15 -7.68
C ARG A 6 -20.85 -7.54 -7.93
N LEU A 7 -20.12 -7.16 -6.88
CA LEU A 7 -18.76 -6.61 -7.00
C LEU A 7 -17.75 -7.68 -7.45
N VAL A 8 -17.88 -8.90 -6.92
CA VAL A 8 -17.04 -10.04 -7.30
C VAL A 8 -17.26 -10.46 -8.76
N ALA A 9 -18.49 -10.33 -9.27
CA ALA A 9 -18.81 -10.68 -10.65
C ALA A 9 -18.31 -9.67 -11.70
N VAL A 10 -18.15 -8.40 -11.35
CA VAL A 10 -17.67 -7.35 -12.27
C VAL A 10 -16.16 -7.45 -12.53
N LEU A 11 -15.40 -7.97 -11.55
CA LEU A 11 -13.95 -8.20 -11.69
C LEU A 11 -13.58 -9.29 -12.71
N LEU A 12 -14.48 -10.24 -12.98
CA LEU A 12 -14.21 -11.40 -13.86
C LEU A 12 -14.32 -11.11 -15.36
N VAL A 13 -14.91 -9.98 -15.78
CA VAL A 13 -15.19 -9.69 -17.21
C VAL A 13 -14.18 -8.69 -17.82
N GLY A 14 -13.29 -8.11 -17.01
CA GLY A 14 -12.30 -7.11 -17.45
C GLY A 14 -11.00 -7.69 -18.04
N ILE A 15 -10.89 -9.02 -18.16
CA ILE A 15 -9.70 -9.70 -18.68
C ILE A 15 -9.80 -9.73 -20.21
N MET A 16 -9.51 -8.61 -20.86
CA MET A 16 -8.88 -8.63 -22.18
C MET A 16 -8.33 -7.25 -22.49
N ALA A 17 -7.05 -7.25 -22.87
CA ALA A 17 -6.23 -6.13 -23.29
C ALA A 17 -5.72 -5.23 -22.16
N LEU A 18 -4.54 -5.56 -21.64
CA LEU A 18 -3.39 -4.69 -21.90
C LEU A 18 -2.09 -5.50 -21.79
N ALA A 19 -1.47 -5.69 -22.94
CA ALA A 19 -0.09 -6.12 -23.03
C ALA A 19 0.78 -4.90 -23.37
N MET A 20 1.98 -4.91 -22.78
CA MET A 20 3.24 -4.31 -23.23
C MET A 20 3.73 -3.01 -22.58
N LEU A 21 5.06 -3.02 -22.40
CA LEU A 21 6.05 -1.98 -22.08
C LEU A 21 6.23 -1.69 -20.58
N THR A 22 7.42 -1.78 -19.97
CA THR A 22 8.80 -1.80 -20.47
C THR A 22 9.70 -2.41 -19.39
N ALA A 23 10.59 -3.31 -19.78
CA ALA A 23 11.73 -3.72 -18.97
C ALA A 23 12.80 -2.62 -18.96
N CYS A 24 13.32 -2.28 -17.79
CA CYS A 24 14.67 -1.74 -17.66
C CYS A 24 15.23 -2.11 -16.29
N GLY A 25 16.28 -2.93 -16.29
CA GLY A 25 17.07 -3.23 -15.10
C GLY A 25 18.16 -2.19 -14.88
N VAL A 26 18.55 -1.99 -13.61
CA VAL A 26 19.92 -1.91 -13.06
C VAL A 26 19.85 -1.80 -11.53
N THR A 27 20.84 -2.38 -10.84
CA THR A 27 21.08 -2.47 -9.36
C THR A 27 22.43 -1.76 -9.06
N PRO A 28 22.88 -1.38 -7.82
CA PRO A 28 22.33 -1.51 -6.46
C PRO A 28 22.25 -0.22 -5.59
N SER A 29 21.42 -0.30 -4.53
CA SER A 29 21.50 0.36 -3.22
C SER A 29 21.65 1.89 -3.14
N ALA A 30 20.56 2.60 -3.46
CA ALA A 30 20.29 3.99 -3.08
C ALA A 30 18.98 4.03 -2.27
N PRO A 31 18.71 5.03 -1.41
CA PRO A 31 17.51 5.07 -0.56
C PRO A 31 16.27 4.78 -1.41
N SER A 32 15.41 3.87 -0.94
CA SER A 32 14.21 3.35 -1.62
C SER A 32 13.60 4.39 -2.56
N MET A 33 14.01 4.38 -3.82
CA MET A 33 13.65 5.46 -4.73
C MET A 33 12.17 5.29 -5.03
N ARG A 34 11.43 6.39 -4.88
CA ARG A 34 9.99 6.40 -5.14
C ARG A 34 9.72 6.21 -6.62
N ASP A 35 8.80 5.32 -6.93
CA ASP A 35 8.25 5.17 -8.27
C ASP A 35 7.07 6.12 -8.43
N THR A 36 7.35 7.38 -8.75
CA THR A 36 6.34 8.45 -8.82
C THR A 36 5.33 8.26 -9.96
N ALA A 37 5.69 7.50 -11.01
CA ALA A 37 4.76 7.13 -12.07
C ALA A 37 3.74 6.12 -11.54
N LEU A 38 4.22 5.03 -10.94
CA LEU A 38 3.34 4.01 -10.37
C LEU A 38 2.52 4.54 -9.19
N GLU A 39 3.06 5.47 -8.40
CA GLU A 39 2.29 6.17 -7.35
C GLU A 39 1.08 6.90 -7.89
N ARG A 40 1.23 7.61 -9.02
CA ARG A 40 0.13 8.33 -9.67
C ARG A 40 -0.95 7.35 -10.14
N ASP A 41 -0.53 6.24 -10.73
CA ASP A 41 -1.45 5.21 -11.22
C ASP A 41 -2.19 4.54 -10.07
N VAL A 42 -1.47 4.13 -9.02
CA VAL A 42 -2.05 3.58 -7.79
C VAL A 42 -3.05 4.55 -7.17
N ALA A 43 -2.69 5.83 -7.01
CA ALA A 43 -3.59 6.84 -6.47
C ALA A 43 -4.87 6.99 -7.33
N LYS A 44 -4.72 7.01 -8.65
CA LYS A 44 -5.85 7.07 -9.59
C LYS A 44 -6.77 5.85 -9.44
N TRP A 45 -6.20 4.64 -9.41
CA TRP A 45 -6.97 3.40 -9.25
C TRP A 45 -7.72 3.36 -7.92
N THR A 46 -7.08 3.78 -6.83
CA THR A 46 -7.72 3.86 -5.50
C THR A 46 -8.91 4.81 -5.48
N VAL A 47 -8.78 6.00 -6.09
CA VAL A 47 -9.90 6.95 -6.25
C VAL A 47 -11.02 6.32 -7.09
N GLU A 48 -10.70 5.69 -8.23
CA GLU A 48 -11.69 5.05 -9.09
C GLU A 48 -12.50 3.97 -8.37
N TRP A 49 -11.87 3.15 -7.52
CA TRP A 49 -12.59 2.19 -6.67
C TRP A 49 -13.45 2.87 -5.60
N GLY A 50 -13.00 4.00 -5.08
CA GLY A 50 -13.72 4.81 -4.10
C GLY A 50 -14.94 5.55 -4.63
N LYS A 51 -15.06 5.77 -5.96
CA LYS A 51 -16.19 6.52 -6.57
C LYS A 51 -17.56 5.92 -6.30
N ASN A 52 -17.64 4.61 -6.08
CA ASN A 52 -18.90 3.93 -5.75
C ASN A 52 -19.13 3.80 -4.24
N GLN A 53 -18.25 4.37 -3.41
CA GLN A 53 -18.38 4.43 -1.96
C GLN A 53 -18.89 5.81 -1.53
N ASN A 54 -19.68 5.82 -0.45
CA ASN A 54 -20.14 7.06 0.19
C ASN A 54 -19.62 7.07 1.63
N PRO A 55 -18.66 7.94 1.99
CA PRO A 55 -18.02 8.99 1.17
C PRO A 55 -16.97 8.48 0.17
N THR A 56 -16.64 9.31 -0.83
CA THR A 56 -15.61 9.00 -1.85
C THR A 56 -14.20 9.22 -1.30
N LEU A 57 -13.29 8.30 -1.56
CA LEU A 57 -11.87 8.42 -1.21
C LEU A 57 -11.17 9.47 -2.08
N THR A 58 -10.38 10.34 -1.45
CA THR A 58 -9.60 11.39 -2.10
C THR A 58 -8.13 11.32 -1.70
N VAL A 59 -7.24 11.76 -2.60
CA VAL A 59 -5.80 11.83 -2.31
C VAL A 59 -5.53 13.06 -1.43
N ASP A 60 -4.75 12.87 -0.37
CA ASP A 60 -4.29 13.92 0.54
C ASP A 60 -2.76 14.01 0.50
N SER A 61 -2.24 15.21 0.24
CA SER A 61 -0.80 15.43 0.10
C SER A 61 -0.05 15.31 1.43
N GLU A 62 -0.67 15.68 2.55
CA GLU A 62 -0.06 15.52 3.88
C GLU A 62 0.06 14.04 4.25
N LEU A 63 -0.96 13.24 3.95
CA LEU A 63 -0.90 11.79 4.14
C LEU A 63 0.15 11.13 3.24
N THR A 64 0.35 11.67 2.03
CA THR A 64 1.40 11.22 1.11
C THR A 64 2.79 11.56 1.65
N GLU A 65 2.95 12.73 2.26
CA GLU A 65 4.19 13.12 2.94
C GLU A 65 4.47 12.23 4.17
N ILE A 66 3.44 11.89 4.95
CA ILE A 66 3.55 10.94 6.07
C ILE A 66 3.98 9.57 5.56
N SER A 67 3.36 9.08 4.48
CA SER A 67 3.75 7.81 3.84
C SER A 67 5.22 7.85 3.42
N ASN A 68 5.66 8.92 2.76
CA ASN A 68 7.06 9.11 2.36
C ASN A 68 8.04 9.08 3.54
N LYS A 69 7.69 9.72 4.67
CA LYS A 69 8.51 9.70 5.90
C LYS A 69 8.62 8.29 6.49
N CYS A 70 7.58 7.47 6.35
CA CYS A 70 7.55 6.10 6.86
C CYS A 70 8.15 5.07 5.89
N LEU A 71 8.36 5.44 4.62
CA LEU A 71 8.79 4.52 3.57
C LEU A 71 10.11 3.80 3.92
N PRO A 72 11.17 4.45 4.43
CA PRO A 72 12.42 3.76 4.75
C PRO A 72 12.28 2.72 5.86
N THR A 73 11.47 2.98 6.89
CA THR A 73 11.25 2.01 7.98
C THR A 73 10.28 0.91 7.58
N ALA A 74 9.33 1.19 6.69
CA ALA A 74 8.47 0.18 6.07
C ALA A 74 9.27 -0.80 5.19
N VAL A 75 10.21 -0.30 4.39
CA VAL A 75 11.13 -1.15 3.60
C VAL A 75 11.92 -2.09 4.51
N LYS A 76 12.55 -1.57 5.57
CA LYS A 76 13.29 -2.39 6.53
C LYS A 76 12.43 -3.48 7.19
N ALA A 77 11.15 -3.20 7.48
CA ALA A 77 10.25 -4.18 8.05
C ALA A 77 9.92 -5.31 7.06
N VAL A 78 9.73 -4.98 5.77
CA VAL A 78 9.50 -5.98 4.73
C VAL A 78 10.78 -6.78 4.45
N ASP A 79 11.94 -6.13 4.35
CA ASP A 79 13.23 -6.80 4.18
C ASP A 79 13.51 -7.82 5.30
N ALA A 80 13.28 -7.42 6.56
CA ALA A 80 13.45 -8.32 7.70
C ALA A 80 12.48 -9.51 7.66
N ARG A 81 11.24 -9.30 7.20
CA ARG A 81 10.24 -10.36 7.04
C ARG A 81 10.61 -11.35 5.94
N LEU A 82 11.25 -10.88 4.87
CA LEU A 82 11.65 -11.69 3.71
C LEU A 82 13.03 -12.35 3.86
N THR A 83 13.77 -12.03 4.92
CA THR A 83 15.08 -12.62 5.19
C THR A 83 14.95 -14.12 5.49
N SER A 84 15.87 -14.95 4.97
CA SER A 84 15.89 -16.39 5.19
C SER A 84 17.26 -16.85 5.71
N PRO A 85 17.36 -17.42 6.93
CA PRO A 85 16.26 -17.64 7.88
C PRO A 85 15.72 -16.32 8.43
N ILE A 86 14.43 -16.29 8.79
CA ILE A 86 13.81 -15.11 9.41
C ILE A 86 14.46 -14.88 10.78
N ASP A 87 14.85 -13.63 11.05
CA ASP A 87 15.21 -13.16 12.38
C ASP A 87 13.99 -12.43 13.00
N PRO A 88 13.27 -13.07 13.94
CA PRO A 88 12.09 -12.47 14.55
C PRO A 88 12.40 -11.18 15.32
N ASN A 89 13.60 -11.06 15.91
CA ASN A 89 13.98 -9.87 16.66
C ASN A 89 14.22 -8.70 15.70
N ALA A 90 14.93 -8.94 14.60
CA ALA A 90 15.15 -7.92 13.57
C ALA A 90 13.82 -7.44 12.96
N TYR A 91 12.90 -8.37 12.69
CA TYR A 91 11.56 -8.03 12.20
C TYR A 91 10.77 -7.20 13.21
N ASN A 92 10.67 -7.65 14.46
CA ASN A 92 9.94 -6.93 15.51
C ASN A 92 10.53 -5.55 15.78
N ASP A 93 11.85 -5.41 15.78
CA ASP A 93 12.54 -4.12 15.93
C ASP A 93 12.25 -3.18 14.76
N ALA A 94 12.23 -3.69 13.53
CA ALA A 94 11.90 -2.91 12.35
C ALA A 94 10.44 -2.44 12.37
N VAL A 95 9.50 -3.32 12.76
CA VAL A 95 8.08 -2.97 12.92
C VAL A 95 7.90 -1.92 14.00
N LYS A 96 8.51 -2.09 15.18
CA LYS A 96 8.45 -1.13 16.29
C LYS A 96 8.99 0.24 15.89
N LYS A 97 10.13 0.29 15.19
CA LYS A 97 10.68 1.54 14.64
C LYS A 97 9.71 2.18 13.65
N ARG A 98 9.14 1.41 12.73
CA ARG A 98 8.14 1.91 11.77
C ARG A 98 6.93 2.53 12.48
N GLU A 99 6.42 1.88 13.51
CA GLU A 99 5.29 2.39 14.30
C GLU A 99 5.63 3.68 15.05
N MET A 100 6.82 3.78 15.65
CA MET A 100 7.29 5.01 16.31
C MET A 100 7.40 6.17 15.32
N PHE A 101 8.04 5.95 14.16
CA PHE A 101 8.16 6.97 13.12
C PHE A 101 6.79 7.39 12.58
N PHE A 102 5.87 6.45 12.39
CA PHE A 102 4.51 6.75 11.95
C PHE A 102 3.73 7.55 12.99
N ALA A 103 3.84 7.20 14.27
CA ALA A 103 3.19 7.90 15.37
C ALA A 103 3.67 9.36 15.47
N GLU A 104 4.97 9.60 15.31
CA GLU A 104 5.56 10.94 15.25
C GLU A 104 5.08 11.70 14.00
N ALA A 105 5.17 11.08 12.82
CA ALA A 105 4.85 11.72 11.55
C ALA A 105 3.37 12.15 11.47
N LYS A 106 2.45 11.35 12.02
CA LYS A 106 1.01 11.66 11.99
C LYS A 106 0.60 12.74 13.00
N LYS A 107 1.47 13.16 13.93
CA LYS A 107 1.20 14.25 14.91
C LYS A 107 -0.16 14.14 15.61
N GLY A 108 -0.53 12.92 16.03
CA GLY A 108 -1.81 12.66 16.70
C GLY A 108 -3.04 12.54 15.77
N LYS A 109 -2.90 12.70 14.46
CA LYS A 109 -3.98 12.43 13.50
C LYS A 109 -4.44 10.97 13.56
N LYS A 110 -5.74 10.75 13.37
CA LYS A 110 -6.32 9.42 13.17
C LYS A 110 -5.96 8.93 11.78
N ALA A 111 -4.91 8.13 11.69
CA ALA A 111 -4.47 7.57 10.42
C ALA A 111 -3.92 6.15 10.64
N ALA A 112 -4.17 5.28 9.69
CA ALA A 112 -3.65 3.91 9.63
C ALA A 112 -2.55 3.81 8.57
N LEU A 113 -1.49 3.05 8.87
CA LEU A 113 -0.43 2.73 7.93
C LEU A 113 -0.71 1.34 7.34
N VAL A 114 -0.79 1.24 6.01
CA VAL A 114 -1.18 0.01 5.31
C VAL A 114 -0.09 -0.33 4.27
N PRO A 115 0.87 -1.21 4.62
CA PRO A 115 1.83 -1.72 3.65
C PRO A 115 1.19 -2.82 2.79
N VAL A 116 1.42 -2.76 1.48
CA VAL A 116 1.05 -3.80 0.52
C VAL A 116 2.27 -4.08 -0.35
N ASP A 117 2.84 -5.27 -0.23
CA ASP A 117 4.01 -5.67 -1.02
C ASP A 117 3.69 -6.76 -2.04
N PHE A 118 4.40 -6.70 -3.16
CA PHE A 118 4.25 -7.58 -4.32
C PHE A 118 5.60 -8.24 -4.59
N PRO A 119 5.69 -9.58 -4.61
CA PRO A 119 6.95 -10.26 -4.93
C PRO A 119 7.52 -9.84 -6.29
N SER A 120 8.84 -9.91 -6.44
CA SER A 120 9.51 -9.69 -7.71
C SER A 120 8.92 -10.59 -8.81
N GLY A 121 8.69 -10.01 -9.99
CA GLY A 121 7.98 -10.67 -11.09
C GLY A 121 6.45 -10.49 -11.09
N THR A 122 5.87 -9.96 -10.01
CA THR A 122 4.45 -9.52 -10.02
C THR A 122 4.37 -8.06 -10.42
N GLU A 123 3.75 -7.78 -11.57
CA GLU A 123 3.50 -6.41 -11.99
C GLU A 123 2.38 -5.77 -11.15
N VAL A 124 2.62 -4.55 -10.67
CA VAL A 124 1.60 -3.77 -9.95
C VAL A 124 0.70 -3.10 -10.98
N THR A 125 -0.49 -3.67 -11.13
CA THR A 125 -1.57 -3.18 -11.97
C THR A 125 -2.77 -2.86 -11.08
N LYS A 126 -3.79 -2.24 -11.66
CA LYS A 126 -5.08 -2.07 -10.99
C LYS A 126 -5.58 -3.41 -10.42
N ASP A 127 -5.59 -4.46 -11.24
CA ASP A 127 -6.17 -5.74 -10.82
C ASP A 127 -5.32 -6.45 -9.77
N THR A 128 -4.00 -6.51 -9.93
CA THR A 128 -3.13 -7.16 -8.93
C THR A 128 -3.18 -6.41 -7.61
N LEU A 129 -3.27 -5.08 -7.63
CA LEU A 129 -3.48 -4.27 -6.43
C LEU A 129 -4.83 -4.57 -5.75
N ALA A 130 -5.92 -4.69 -6.50
CA ALA A 130 -7.23 -5.06 -5.95
C ALA A 130 -7.20 -6.46 -5.29
N HIS A 131 -6.55 -7.43 -5.93
CA HIS A 131 -6.40 -8.77 -5.39
C HIS A 131 -5.58 -8.78 -4.10
N ALA A 132 -4.46 -8.05 -4.06
CA ALA A 132 -3.64 -7.91 -2.85
C ALA A 132 -4.42 -7.27 -1.70
N TYR A 133 -5.19 -6.22 -1.98
CA TYR A 133 -6.08 -5.61 -1.00
C TYR A 133 -7.16 -6.56 -0.48
N ALA A 134 -7.75 -7.38 -1.36
CA ALA A 134 -8.75 -8.36 -0.97
C ALA A 134 -8.16 -9.44 -0.05
N ALA A 135 -6.92 -9.88 -0.31
CA ALA A 135 -6.20 -10.82 0.53
C ALA A 135 -5.87 -10.24 1.91
N LEU A 136 -5.50 -8.95 1.97
CA LEU A 136 -5.15 -8.25 3.21
C LEU A 136 -6.35 -7.61 3.93
N LYS A 137 -7.58 -7.85 3.46
CA LYS A 137 -8.77 -7.12 3.92
C LYS A 137 -8.93 -7.13 5.44
N MET A 138 -8.70 -8.27 6.09
CA MET A 138 -8.84 -8.40 7.54
C MET A 138 -7.80 -7.56 8.28
N ASP A 139 -6.55 -7.57 7.80
CA ASP A 139 -5.45 -6.80 8.40
C ASP A 139 -5.66 -5.29 8.19
N VAL A 140 -6.10 -4.89 6.99
CA VAL A 140 -6.45 -3.50 6.69
C VAL A 140 -7.57 -3.02 7.61
N GLN A 141 -8.62 -3.82 7.78
CA GLN A 141 -9.72 -3.48 8.68
C GLN A 141 -9.24 -3.33 10.12
N SER A 142 -8.43 -4.27 10.61
CA SER A 142 -7.87 -4.21 11.96
C SER A 142 -7.02 -2.95 12.16
N ASN A 143 -6.16 -2.60 11.19
CA ASN A 143 -5.32 -1.40 11.25
C ASN A 143 -6.15 -0.10 11.30
N LEU A 144 -7.24 -0.03 10.53
CA LEU A 144 -8.16 1.12 10.55
C LEU A 144 -8.87 1.24 11.92
N GLU A 145 -9.38 0.13 12.45
CA GLU A 145 -10.05 0.09 13.75
C GLU A 145 -9.11 0.50 14.90
N GLN A 146 -7.89 -0.05 14.93
CA GLN A 146 -6.86 0.30 15.93
C GLN A 146 -6.45 1.78 15.83
N ALA A 147 -6.40 2.33 14.60
CA ALA A 147 -6.12 3.74 14.37
C ALA A 147 -7.32 4.67 14.66
N GLY A 148 -8.50 4.11 14.96
CA GLY A 148 -9.73 4.85 15.18
C GLY A 148 -10.31 5.50 13.92
N VAL A 149 -9.93 5.02 12.73
CA VAL A 149 -10.43 5.47 11.41
C VAL A 149 -11.67 4.65 11.07
N LYS A 150 -12.85 5.22 11.31
CA LYS A 150 -14.14 4.53 11.10
C LYS A 150 -14.70 4.76 9.70
N ASN A 151 -14.50 5.97 9.17
CA ASN A 151 -15.00 6.38 7.86
C ASN A 151 -13.85 6.90 7.00
N PRO A 152 -13.05 6.03 6.37
CA PRO A 152 -11.90 6.47 5.59
C PRO A 152 -12.36 7.29 4.37
N THR A 153 -11.94 8.55 4.28
CA THR A 153 -12.28 9.45 3.16
C THR A 153 -11.04 10.02 2.46
N LYS A 154 -9.88 9.91 3.11
CA LYS A 154 -8.61 10.44 2.61
C LYS A 154 -7.54 9.37 2.64
N PHE A 155 -6.65 9.42 1.67
CA PHE A 155 -5.46 8.58 1.68
C PHE A 155 -4.27 9.30 1.05
N GLY A 156 -3.08 8.92 1.48
CA GLY A 156 -1.84 9.19 0.77
C GLY A 156 -1.15 7.88 0.42
N VAL A 157 -0.31 7.90 -0.61
CA VAL A 157 0.38 6.69 -1.06
C VAL A 157 1.78 7.00 -1.56
N THR A 158 2.71 6.11 -1.24
CA THR A 158 4.04 6.05 -1.88
C THR A 158 4.30 4.64 -2.40
N VAL A 159 5.14 4.53 -3.41
CA VAL A 159 5.52 3.25 -4.01
C VAL A 159 7.03 3.22 -4.14
N THR A 160 7.64 2.10 -3.79
CA THR A 160 9.06 1.84 -4.05
C THR A 160 9.26 0.46 -4.62
N LYS A 161 10.12 0.36 -5.63
CA LYS A 161 10.60 -0.90 -6.17
C LYS A 161 11.89 -1.28 -5.46
N GLN A 162 11.88 -2.44 -4.80
CA GLN A 162 13.04 -3.12 -4.25
C GLN A 162 13.43 -4.26 -5.19
N LYS A 163 14.60 -4.86 -4.95
CA LYS A 163 15.08 -5.98 -5.76
C LYS A 163 14.11 -7.17 -5.74
N GLU A 164 13.60 -7.50 -4.55
CA GLU A 164 12.80 -8.70 -4.32
C GLU A 164 11.29 -8.43 -4.28
N TYR A 165 10.86 -7.16 -4.29
CA TYR A 165 9.44 -6.80 -4.22
C TYR A 165 9.17 -5.34 -4.64
N THR A 166 7.92 -5.03 -4.94
CA THR A 166 7.40 -3.65 -4.97
C THR A 166 6.57 -3.42 -3.71
N LEU A 167 6.82 -2.33 -2.98
CA LEU A 167 6.03 -1.94 -1.82
C LEU A 167 5.19 -0.71 -2.15
N VAL A 168 3.89 -0.84 -1.96
CA VAL A 168 2.92 0.24 -1.98
C VAL A 168 2.53 0.55 -0.54
N LEU A 169 2.81 1.76 -0.06
CA LEU A 169 2.59 2.17 1.32
C LEU A 169 1.49 3.22 1.40
N PHE A 170 0.32 2.80 1.87
CA PHE A 170 -0.81 3.71 2.07
C PHE A 170 -0.82 4.28 3.49
N VAL A 171 -1.28 5.52 3.60
CA VAL A 171 -1.72 6.14 4.86
C VAL A 171 -3.18 6.54 4.67
N VAL A 172 -4.08 6.00 5.49
CA VAL A 172 -5.53 6.19 5.34
C VAL A 172 -6.08 6.93 6.54
N SER A 173 -6.94 7.92 6.32
CA SER A 173 -7.53 8.79 7.36
C SER A 173 -9.00 9.15 7.05
N GLU A 174 -9.64 9.81 8.01
CA GLU A 174 -11.00 10.37 7.89
C GLU A 174 -11.01 11.74 7.23
#